data_AF-A0A7Y0L8B8-F1
#
_entry.id   AF-A0A7Y0L8B8-F1
#
_cell.length_a   1.000
_cell.length_b   1.000
_cell.length_c   1.000
_cell.angle_alpha   90.00
_cell.angle_beta   90.00
_cell.angle_gamma   90.00
#
_symmetry.space_group_name_H-M   'P 1'
#
loop_
_entity.id
_entity.type
_entity.pdbx_description
1 polymer ?
#
loop_
_entity_poly.entity_id
_entity_poly.type
_entity_poly.pdbx_seq_one_letter_code
_entity_poly.pdbx_strand_id
1 'polypeptide(L)'
;MSADLSALYTDDVGKLVGLTIEIKTHTTYIASFIRGLTQQLSRLSKINPQNRIVLALPGVLPPPYVRLLPSNVWLWDLPTIANLFSQQIHLVNHRGLREALAQAALNRITVEDQLLAKLGACALGKQSWAQYQNVVGEIFEFLFCPPLGPVYKEYRDSAGINRRDLIIANYAEEGFWAFVRQRYDADYVIVEAKNYKSPVGKSSVLQVGNYLKKYGAGLFGLVVSRRGADRSALLTAQHLWVADSKLVMFLDDRDLEAMLLVRKNNGIPHEVVRQKIQEFRLAL
;
A
#
# COMPACT_ATOMS: atom_id res chain seq x y z
N MET A 1 -11.85 -18.58 -38.24
CA MET A 1 -12.15 -18.17 -36.86
C MET A 1 -11.30 -16.95 -36.57
N SER A 2 -11.93 -15.78 -36.58
CA SER A 2 -11.34 -14.54 -36.09
C SER A 2 -11.66 -14.39 -34.61
N ALA A 3 -10.81 -13.71 -33.86
CA ALA A 3 -11.16 -13.28 -32.51
C ALA A 3 -12.23 -12.17 -32.57
N ASP A 4 -12.98 -12.02 -31.48
CA ASP A 4 -14.04 -11.01 -31.41
C ASP A 4 -13.47 -9.58 -31.42
N LEU A 5 -12.32 -9.38 -30.77
CA LEU A 5 -11.63 -8.10 -30.67
C LEU A 5 -10.12 -8.27 -30.74
N SER A 6 -9.44 -7.22 -31.22
CA SER A 6 -7.98 -7.08 -31.12
C SER A 6 -7.65 -5.72 -30.52
N ALA A 7 -6.66 -5.68 -29.62
CA ALA A 7 -6.25 -4.46 -28.94
C ALA A 7 -4.73 -4.44 -28.72
N LEU A 8 -4.21 -3.30 -28.28
CA LEU A 8 -2.84 -3.14 -27.79
C LEU A 8 -2.88 -2.85 -26.29
N TYR A 9 -1.99 -3.49 -25.55
CA TYR A 9 -1.81 -3.31 -24.11
C TYR A 9 -0.35 -2.93 -23.85
N THR A 10 -0.12 -1.99 -22.94
CA THR A 10 1.23 -1.67 -22.48
C THR A 10 1.47 -2.44 -21.19
N ASP A 11 2.48 -3.29 -21.16
CA ASP A 11 2.81 -4.07 -19.97
C ASP A 11 3.51 -3.24 -18.89
N ASP A 12 3.74 -3.85 -17.72
CA ASP A 12 4.28 -3.20 -16.52
C ASP A 12 5.72 -2.67 -16.73
N VAL A 13 6.36 -3.02 -17.85
CA VAL A 13 7.71 -2.59 -18.25
C VAL A 13 7.66 -1.59 -19.41
N GLY A 14 6.46 -1.15 -19.82
CA GLY A 14 6.27 -0.17 -20.88
C GLY A 14 6.27 -0.74 -22.30
N LYS A 15 6.24 -2.07 -22.48
CA LYS A 15 6.26 -2.70 -23.80
C LYS A 15 4.85 -2.91 -24.33
N LEU A 16 4.64 -2.59 -25.61
CA LEU A 16 3.40 -2.86 -26.33
C LEU A 16 3.26 -4.37 -26.61
N VAL A 17 2.12 -4.92 -26.22
CA VAL A 17 1.71 -6.31 -26.39
C VAL A 17 0.36 -6.33 -27.09
N GLY A 18 0.24 -7.10 -28.18
CA GLY A 18 -1.04 -7.32 -28.84
C GLY A 18 -1.94 -8.22 -28.00
N LEU A 19 -3.22 -7.87 -27.91
CA LEU A 19 -4.27 -8.68 -27.30
C LEU A 19 -5.19 -9.23 -28.38
N THR A 20 -5.45 -10.53 -28.29
CA THR A 20 -6.51 -11.21 -29.04
C THR A 20 -7.59 -11.56 -28.03
N ILE A 21 -8.72 -10.85 -28.08
CA ILE A 21 -9.76 -10.92 -27.04
C ILE A 21 -10.94 -11.73 -27.57
N GLU A 22 -11.25 -12.83 -26.88
CA GLU A 22 -12.42 -13.67 -27.11
C GLU A 22 -13.47 -13.37 -26.05
N ILE A 23 -14.68 -12.98 -26.46
CA ILE A 23 -15.78 -12.62 -25.57
C ILE A 23 -16.82 -13.74 -25.58
N LYS A 24 -17.17 -14.25 -24.39
CA LYS A 24 -18.33 -15.13 -24.24
C LYS A 24 -19.43 -14.40 -23.48
N THR A 25 -20.68 -14.55 -23.89
CA THR A 25 -21.83 -13.86 -23.30
C THR A 25 -22.58 -14.70 -22.27
N HIS A 26 -22.27 -15.99 -22.16
CA HIS A 26 -22.86 -16.88 -21.16
C HIS A 26 -22.33 -16.58 -19.77
N THR A 27 -23.18 -16.66 -18.75
CA THR A 27 -22.83 -16.47 -17.33
C THR A 27 -22.62 -17.79 -16.58
N THR A 28 -23.02 -18.92 -17.17
CA THR A 28 -22.94 -20.26 -16.57
C THR A 28 -22.07 -21.16 -17.43
N TYR A 29 -21.12 -21.86 -16.81
CA TYR A 29 -20.16 -22.69 -17.53
C TYR A 29 -20.21 -24.14 -17.04
N ILE A 30 -20.67 -25.03 -17.91
CA ILE A 30 -20.62 -26.48 -17.69
C ILE A 30 -19.34 -27.07 -18.27
N ALA A 31 -18.93 -28.24 -17.78
CA ALA A 31 -17.66 -28.87 -18.15
C ALA A 31 -17.48 -29.10 -19.67
N SER A 32 -18.57 -29.40 -20.41
CA SER A 32 -18.52 -29.57 -21.87
C SER A 32 -18.19 -28.28 -22.60
N PHE A 33 -18.76 -27.15 -22.16
CA PHE A 33 -18.45 -25.82 -22.70
C PHE A 33 -16.98 -25.47 -22.50
N ILE A 34 -16.45 -25.69 -21.28
CA ILE A 34 -15.04 -25.39 -20.96
C ILE A 34 -14.07 -26.19 -21.82
N ARG A 35 -14.34 -27.48 -22.07
CA ARG A 35 -13.49 -28.28 -22.97
C ARG A 35 -13.47 -27.73 -24.40
N GLY A 36 -14.62 -27.35 -24.94
CA GLY A 36 -14.70 -26.72 -26.25
C GLY A 36 -13.94 -25.38 -26.29
N LEU A 37 -14.08 -24.58 -25.24
CA LEU A 37 -13.41 -23.30 -25.08
C LEU A 37 -11.89 -23.45 -25.04
N THR A 38 -11.36 -24.38 -24.24
CA THR A 38 -9.91 -24.65 -24.17
C THR A 38 -9.35 -25.05 -25.54
N GLN A 39 -10.07 -25.88 -26.31
CA GLN A 39 -9.67 -26.23 -27.67
C GLN A 39 -9.69 -25.02 -28.61
N GLN A 40 -10.71 -24.17 -28.53
CA GLN A 40 -10.80 -22.94 -29.33
C GLN A 40 -9.63 -21.99 -29.02
N LEU A 41 -9.37 -21.70 -27.74
CA LEU A 41 -8.31 -20.81 -27.29
C LEU A 41 -6.93 -21.33 -27.69
N SER A 42 -6.71 -22.65 -27.64
CA SER A 42 -5.48 -23.29 -28.07
C SER A 42 -5.25 -23.22 -29.59
N ARG A 43 -6.32 -23.08 -30.38
CA ARG A 43 -6.20 -22.84 -31.83
C ARG A 43 -5.91 -21.37 -32.10
N LEU A 44 -6.57 -20.45 -31.40
CA LEU A 44 -6.33 -19.01 -31.53
C LEU A 44 -4.89 -18.62 -31.15
N SER A 45 -4.32 -19.24 -30.10
CA SER A 45 -2.93 -18.99 -29.70
C SER A 45 -1.91 -19.39 -30.78
N LYS A 46 -2.23 -20.38 -31.63
CA LYS A 46 -1.38 -20.78 -32.76
C LYS A 46 -1.47 -19.82 -33.94
N ILE A 47 -2.62 -19.15 -34.11
CA ILE A 47 -2.84 -18.20 -35.22
C ILE A 47 -2.11 -16.89 -34.93
N ASN A 48 -2.17 -16.39 -33.70
CA ASN A 48 -1.54 -15.14 -33.28
C ASN A 48 -0.53 -15.37 -32.14
N PRO A 49 0.61 -16.03 -32.40
CA PRO A 49 1.57 -16.41 -31.35
C PRO A 49 2.22 -15.21 -30.65
N GLN A 50 2.23 -14.03 -31.29
CA GLN A 50 2.78 -12.80 -30.70
C GLN A 50 1.79 -12.08 -29.77
N ASN A 51 0.50 -12.41 -29.86
CA ASN A 51 -0.52 -11.78 -29.04
C ASN A 51 -0.81 -12.61 -27.80
N ARG A 52 -1.04 -11.93 -26.68
CA ARG A 52 -1.62 -12.55 -25.51
C ARG A 52 -3.11 -12.80 -25.77
N ILE A 53 -3.56 -14.02 -25.49
CA ILE A 53 -4.97 -14.38 -25.63
C ILE A 53 -5.69 -13.94 -24.36
N VAL A 54 -6.79 -13.22 -24.50
CA VAL A 54 -7.67 -12.81 -23.40
C VAL A 54 -9.01 -13.53 -23.55
N LEU A 55 -9.47 -14.17 -22.49
CA LEU A 55 -10.83 -14.71 -22.40
C LEU A 55 -11.66 -13.78 -21.51
N ALA A 56 -12.60 -13.06 -22.10
CA ALA A 56 -13.50 -12.15 -21.38
C ALA A 56 -14.87 -12.80 -21.11
N LEU A 57 -15.26 -12.83 -19.84
CA LEU A 57 -16.46 -13.49 -19.34
C LEU A 57 -17.29 -12.53 -18.44
N PRO A 58 -18.62 -12.44 -18.60
CA PRO A 58 -19.50 -11.61 -17.76
C PRO A 58 -19.78 -12.26 -16.40
N GLY A 59 -19.25 -13.44 -16.12
CA GLY A 59 -19.40 -14.17 -14.85
C GLY A 59 -18.04 -14.60 -14.28
N VAL A 60 -18.06 -15.22 -13.09
CA VAL A 60 -16.88 -15.80 -12.45
C VAL A 60 -16.67 -17.20 -12.98
N LEU A 61 -15.44 -17.53 -13.38
CA LEU A 61 -15.09 -18.90 -13.75
C LEU A 61 -14.69 -19.68 -12.48
N PRO A 62 -15.36 -20.78 -12.11
CA PRO A 62 -14.99 -21.57 -10.93
C PRO A 62 -13.52 -22.03 -10.97
N PRO A 63 -12.79 -22.04 -9.84
CA PRO A 63 -11.37 -22.40 -9.80
C PRO A 63 -10.98 -23.72 -10.47
N PRO A 64 -11.78 -24.81 -10.41
CA PRO A 64 -11.48 -26.04 -11.14
C PRO A 64 -11.39 -25.84 -12.66
N TYR A 65 -12.17 -24.93 -13.23
CA TYR A 65 -12.17 -24.66 -14.67
C TYR A 65 -11.10 -23.66 -15.08
N VAL A 66 -10.73 -22.72 -14.21
CA VAL A 66 -9.58 -21.83 -14.43
C VAL A 66 -8.31 -22.66 -14.67
N ARG A 67 -8.12 -23.75 -13.92
CA ARG A 67 -6.98 -24.67 -14.08
C ARG A 67 -6.95 -25.43 -15.41
N LEU A 68 -8.07 -25.47 -16.14
CA LEU A 68 -8.17 -26.11 -17.46
C LEU A 68 -7.88 -25.13 -18.61
N LEU A 69 -7.72 -23.84 -18.32
CA LEU A 69 -7.34 -22.86 -19.33
C LEU A 69 -5.86 -23.03 -19.69
N PRO A 70 -5.47 -22.80 -20.96
CA PRO A 70 -4.06 -22.77 -21.35
C PRO A 70 -3.30 -21.70 -20.55
N SER A 71 -2.04 -21.97 -20.19
CA SER A 71 -1.22 -21.10 -19.34
C SER A 71 -0.96 -19.71 -19.91
N ASN A 72 -1.07 -19.54 -21.23
CA ASN A 72 -0.89 -18.28 -21.94
C ASN A 72 -2.19 -17.47 -22.10
N VAL A 73 -3.32 -17.94 -21.55
CA VAL A 73 -4.60 -17.23 -21.58
C VAL A 73 -4.72 -16.34 -20.35
N TRP A 74 -5.01 -15.06 -20.59
CA TRP A 74 -5.41 -14.12 -19.54
C TRP A 74 -6.92 -14.18 -19.36
N LEU A 75 -7.36 -14.64 -18.20
CA LEU A 75 -8.76 -14.63 -17.84
C LEU A 75 -9.19 -13.22 -17.38
N TRP A 76 -10.16 -12.64 -18.07
CA TRP A 76 -10.91 -11.45 -17.68
C TRP A 76 -12.33 -11.87 -17.31
N ASP A 77 -12.48 -12.47 -16.14
CA ASP A 77 -13.78 -12.77 -15.54
C ASP A 77 -14.35 -11.56 -14.79
N LEU A 78 -15.57 -11.66 -14.26
CA LEU A 78 -16.28 -10.52 -13.65
C LEU A 78 -15.42 -9.71 -12.65
N PRO A 79 -14.71 -10.31 -11.67
CA PRO A 79 -13.87 -9.56 -10.73
C PRO A 79 -12.68 -8.89 -11.41
N THR A 80 -12.06 -9.57 -12.37
CA THR A 80 -10.93 -9.03 -13.13
C THR A 80 -11.35 -7.82 -13.97
N ILE A 81 -12.48 -7.92 -14.68
CA ILE A 81 -13.05 -6.82 -15.46
C ILE A 81 -13.41 -5.65 -14.53
N ALA A 82 -14.09 -5.93 -13.41
CA ALA A 82 -14.47 -4.91 -12.44
C ALA A 82 -13.26 -4.15 -11.87
N ASN A 83 -12.13 -4.85 -11.70
CA ASN A 83 -10.88 -4.25 -11.26
C ASN A 83 -10.22 -3.40 -12.37
N LEU A 84 -9.98 -3.98 -13.55
CA LEU A 84 -9.30 -3.33 -14.67
C LEU A 84 -10.03 -2.09 -15.17
N PHE A 85 -11.36 -2.12 -15.16
CA PHE A 85 -12.21 -1.07 -15.73
C PHE A 85 -13.06 -0.36 -14.67
N SER A 86 -12.61 -0.33 -13.42
CA SER A 86 -13.38 0.21 -12.28
C SER A 86 -13.90 1.64 -12.52
N GLN A 87 -13.09 2.49 -13.15
CA GLN A 87 -13.47 3.86 -13.48
C GLN A 87 -14.51 3.93 -14.61
N GLN A 88 -14.58 2.93 -15.49
CA GLN A 88 -15.47 2.89 -16.66
C GLN A 88 -16.77 2.12 -16.39
N ILE A 89 -16.96 1.51 -15.20
CA ILE A 89 -18.19 0.75 -14.87
C ILE A 89 -19.46 1.59 -15.10
N HIS A 90 -19.41 2.89 -14.80
CA HIS A 90 -20.55 3.79 -14.98
C HIS A 90 -20.99 3.96 -16.45
N LEU A 91 -20.09 3.69 -17.41
CA LEU A 91 -20.35 3.76 -18.85
C LEU A 91 -21.05 2.50 -19.39
N VAL A 92 -21.21 1.44 -18.58
CA VAL A 92 -21.83 0.19 -19.01
C VAL A 92 -23.34 0.36 -19.17
N ASN A 93 -23.83 0.27 -20.41
CA ASN A 93 -25.25 0.42 -20.73
C ASN A 93 -26.13 -0.72 -20.16
N HIS A 94 -25.59 -1.92 -20.04
CA HIS A 94 -26.34 -3.08 -19.56
C HIS A 94 -26.47 -3.07 -18.02
N ARG A 95 -27.67 -2.77 -17.51
CA ARG A 95 -27.95 -2.62 -16.07
C ARG A 95 -27.45 -3.78 -15.19
N GLY A 96 -27.82 -5.03 -15.52
CA GLY A 96 -27.44 -6.20 -14.71
C GLY A 96 -25.93 -6.40 -14.61
N LEU A 97 -25.22 -6.37 -15.74
CA LEU A 97 -23.76 -6.38 -15.79
C LEU A 97 -23.14 -5.20 -15.02
N ARG A 98 -23.67 -3.98 -15.15
CA ARG A 98 -23.18 -2.82 -14.41
C ARG A 98 -23.29 -3.01 -12.90
N GLU A 99 -24.42 -3.50 -12.41
CA GLU A 99 -24.64 -3.81 -10.99
C GLU A 99 -23.69 -4.91 -10.51
N ALA A 100 -23.51 -5.98 -11.29
CA ALA A 100 -22.59 -7.07 -10.97
C ALA A 100 -21.12 -6.61 -10.93
N LEU A 101 -20.70 -5.79 -11.89
CA LEU A 101 -19.36 -5.19 -11.93
C LEU A 101 -19.15 -4.22 -10.77
N ALA A 102 -20.14 -3.37 -10.46
CA ALA A 102 -20.06 -2.45 -9.32
C ALA A 102 -19.92 -3.22 -8.01
N GLN A 103 -20.70 -4.29 -7.81
CA GLN A 103 -20.60 -5.14 -6.62
C GLN A 103 -19.25 -5.87 -6.54
N ALA A 104 -18.74 -6.38 -7.67
CA ALA A 104 -17.44 -7.02 -7.73
C ALA A 104 -16.30 -6.01 -7.45
N ALA A 105 -16.42 -4.77 -7.93
CA ALA A 105 -15.47 -3.70 -7.65
C ALA A 105 -15.50 -3.28 -6.17
N LEU A 106 -16.66 -3.33 -5.51
CA LEU A 106 -16.77 -3.11 -4.05
C LEU A 106 -16.07 -4.21 -3.26
N ASN A 107 -16.08 -5.45 -3.75
CA ASN A 107 -15.42 -6.60 -3.14
C ASN A 107 -13.92 -6.71 -3.47
N ARG A 108 -13.32 -5.67 -4.08
CA ARG A 108 -11.89 -5.67 -4.40
C ARG A 108 -11.06 -5.69 -3.12
N ILE A 109 -10.04 -6.55 -3.09
CA ILE A 109 -8.98 -6.47 -2.08
C ILE A 109 -8.02 -5.39 -2.55
N THR A 110 -8.04 -4.24 -1.89
CA THR A 110 -7.14 -3.12 -2.17
C THR A 110 -5.76 -3.33 -1.55
N VAL A 111 -4.77 -2.51 -1.92
CA VAL A 111 -3.44 -2.53 -1.27
C VAL A 111 -3.59 -2.19 0.22
N GLU A 112 -4.49 -1.25 0.54
CA GLU A 112 -4.87 -0.89 1.89
C GLU A 112 -5.38 -2.10 2.69
N ASP A 113 -6.27 -2.90 2.09
CA ASP A 113 -6.78 -4.13 2.73
C ASP A 113 -5.66 -5.14 3.01
N GLN A 114 -4.71 -5.28 2.08
CA GLN A 114 -3.56 -6.17 2.26
C GLN A 114 -2.64 -5.69 3.38
N LEU A 115 -2.38 -4.38 3.45
CA LEU A 115 -1.55 -3.77 4.49
C LEU A 115 -2.23 -3.84 5.87
N LEU A 116 -3.54 -3.60 5.94
CA LEU A 116 -4.34 -3.79 7.16
C LEU A 116 -4.26 -5.24 7.65
N ALA A 117 -4.44 -6.22 6.74
CA ALA A 117 -4.34 -7.63 7.08
C ALA A 117 -2.92 -8.00 7.57
N LYS A 118 -1.87 -7.51 6.91
CA LYS A 118 -0.47 -7.72 7.33
C LYS A 118 -0.18 -7.13 8.72
N LEU A 119 -0.69 -5.92 9.00
CA LEU A 119 -0.54 -5.26 10.30
C LEU A 119 -1.22 -6.06 11.41
N GLY A 120 -2.48 -6.47 11.19
CA GLY A 120 -3.26 -7.27 12.14
C GLY A 120 -2.69 -8.67 12.37
N ALA A 121 -2.10 -9.30 11.34
CA ALA A 121 -1.48 -10.62 11.45
C ALA A 121 -0.13 -10.62 12.18
N CYS A 122 0.49 -9.45 12.40
CA CYS A 122 1.78 -9.38 13.08
C CYS A 122 1.60 -9.61 14.59
N ALA A 123 2.17 -10.70 15.11
CA ALA A 123 2.12 -11.01 16.53
C ALA A 123 2.85 -9.97 17.38
N LEU A 124 2.32 -9.68 18.58
CA LEU A 124 2.94 -8.74 19.51
C LEU A 124 4.20 -9.32 20.15
N GLY A 125 5.26 -8.52 20.19
CA GLY A 125 6.48 -8.83 20.94
C GLY A 125 7.74 -8.92 20.07
N LYS A 126 8.89 -9.02 20.75
CA LYS A 126 10.22 -8.93 20.14
C LYS A 126 10.47 -9.99 19.05
N GLN A 127 9.86 -11.17 19.16
CA GLN A 127 10.04 -12.26 18.19
C GLN A 127 9.57 -11.88 16.78
N SER A 128 8.54 -11.04 16.67
CA SER A 128 7.98 -10.57 15.39
C SER A 128 8.35 -9.12 15.08
N TRP A 129 9.37 -8.56 15.76
CA TRP A 129 9.77 -7.15 15.57
C TRP A 129 10.17 -6.84 14.13
N ALA A 130 10.98 -7.70 13.49
CA ALA A 130 11.40 -7.50 12.11
C ALA A 130 10.23 -7.51 11.13
N GLN A 131 9.23 -8.38 11.36
CA GLN A 131 8.00 -8.40 10.57
C GLN A 131 7.22 -7.09 10.74
N TYR A 132 7.06 -6.62 11.97
CA TYR A 132 6.35 -5.37 12.25
C TYR A 132 7.05 -4.17 11.59
N GLN A 133 8.38 -4.06 11.73
CA GLN A 133 9.17 -3.00 11.09
C GLN A 133 9.00 -3.01 9.56
N ASN A 134 8.99 -4.20 8.95
CA ASN A 134 8.75 -4.33 7.51
C ASN A 134 7.36 -3.83 7.11
N VAL A 135 6.32 -4.22 7.85
CA VAL A 135 4.94 -3.78 7.58
C VAL A 135 4.80 -2.27 7.75
N VAL A 136 5.39 -1.67 8.80
CA VAL A 136 5.39 -0.21 8.98
C VAL A 136 6.11 0.46 7.79
N GLY A 137 7.24 -0.08 7.34
CA GLY A 137 7.95 0.44 6.16
C GLY A 137 7.10 0.40 4.89
N GLU A 138 6.43 -0.72 4.61
CA GLU A 138 5.52 -0.86 3.46
C GLU A 138 4.35 0.14 3.53
N ILE A 139 3.78 0.36 4.72
CA ILE A 139 2.70 1.33 4.93
C ILE A 139 3.20 2.76 4.65
N PHE A 140 4.35 3.14 5.18
CA PHE A 140 4.91 4.49 4.96
C PHE A 140 5.25 4.72 3.50
N GLU A 141 5.86 3.74 2.83
CA GLU A 141 6.18 3.80 1.42
C GLU A 141 4.92 3.99 0.57
N PHE A 142 3.88 3.18 0.83
CA PHE A 142 2.61 3.26 0.13
C PHE A 142 1.87 4.59 0.35
N LEU A 143 1.91 5.14 1.57
CA LEU A 143 1.13 6.32 1.92
C LEU A 143 1.80 7.64 1.60
N PHE A 144 3.14 7.70 1.64
CA PHE A 144 3.87 8.98 1.64
C PHE A 144 4.95 9.12 0.56
N CYS A 145 5.17 8.10 -0.26
CA CYS A 145 6.15 8.12 -1.34
C CYS A 145 5.42 8.00 -2.69
N PRO A 146 5.28 9.08 -3.50
CA PRO A 146 5.70 10.47 -3.29
C PRO A 146 4.80 11.26 -2.29
N PRO A 147 5.23 12.44 -1.78
CA PRO A 147 6.41 13.22 -2.19
C PRO A 147 7.69 12.91 -1.41
N LEU A 148 7.64 12.06 -0.38
CA LEU A 148 8.87 11.60 0.27
C LEU A 148 9.65 10.68 -0.67
N GLY A 149 10.97 10.59 -0.44
CA GLY A 149 11.84 9.63 -1.12
C GLY A 149 11.55 8.18 -0.68
N PRO A 150 12.23 7.18 -1.28
CA PRO A 150 12.04 5.77 -0.91
C PRO A 150 12.40 5.50 0.55
N VAL A 151 11.81 4.46 1.12
CA VAL A 151 12.05 4.06 2.51
C VAL A 151 13.32 3.24 2.61
N TYR A 152 14.33 3.75 3.31
CA TYR A 152 15.56 3.01 3.59
C TYR A 152 15.44 2.29 4.95
N LYS A 153 15.49 0.96 4.91
CA LYS A 153 15.43 0.10 6.11
C LYS A 153 16.81 -0.07 6.72
N GLU A 154 16.87 -0.13 8.05
CA GLU A 154 18.06 -0.55 8.81
C GLU A 154 19.33 0.27 8.52
N TYR A 155 19.17 1.54 8.16
CA TYR A 155 20.29 2.40 7.81
C TYR A 155 21.18 2.64 9.03
N ARG A 156 22.43 2.20 8.93
CA ARG A 156 23.45 2.44 9.96
C ARG A 156 24.05 3.82 9.77
N ASP A 157 24.32 4.52 10.86
CA ASP A 157 25.20 5.69 10.78
C ASP A 157 26.62 5.28 10.37
N SER A 158 27.44 6.26 9.97
CA SER A 158 28.80 6.04 9.49
C SER A 158 29.70 5.31 10.50
N ALA A 159 29.36 5.38 11.79
CA ALA A 159 30.05 4.67 12.87
C ALA A 159 29.55 3.23 13.07
N GLY A 160 28.43 2.84 12.46
CA GLY A 160 27.83 1.51 12.61
C GLY A 160 27.18 1.24 13.96
N ILE A 161 27.07 2.25 14.83
CA ILE A 161 26.62 2.12 16.23
C ILE A 161 25.10 2.25 16.30
N ASN A 162 24.51 3.12 15.47
CA ASN A 162 23.09 3.40 15.48
C ASN A 162 22.42 2.77 14.27
N ARG A 163 21.57 1.77 14.52
CA ARG A 163 20.68 1.19 13.51
C ARG A 163 19.32 1.88 13.62
N ARG A 164 19.00 2.71 12.63
CA ARG A 164 17.68 3.34 12.52
C ARG A 164 16.75 2.35 11.82
N ASP A 165 15.52 2.22 12.32
CA ASP A 165 14.59 1.26 11.72
C ASP A 165 14.23 1.67 10.29
N LEU A 166 13.75 2.90 10.11
CA LEU A 166 13.44 3.48 8.80
C LEU A 166 13.93 4.92 8.73
N ILE A 167 14.48 5.30 7.58
CA ILE A 167 14.82 6.68 7.24
C ILE A 167 14.26 7.00 5.85
N ILE A 168 13.59 8.14 5.75
CA ILE A 168 12.91 8.56 4.53
C ILE A 168 13.36 9.98 4.20
N ALA A 169 13.93 10.21 3.02
CA ALA A 169 14.36 11.54 2.61
C ALA A 169 13.14 12.42 2.35
N ASN A 170 13.19 13.67 2.81
CA ASN A 170 12.14 14.65 2.60
C ASN A 170 12.67 15.76 1.68
N TYR A 171 12.41 15.61 0.39
CA TYR A 171 12.70 16.65 -0.61
C TYR A 171 11.43 17.33 -1.12
N ALA A 172 10.32 17.19 -0.40
CA ALA A 172 9.06 17.79 -0.79
C ALA A 172 9.20 19.32 -0.89
N GLU A 173 8.83 19.87 -2.03
CA GLU A 173 8.87 21.31 -2.30
C GLU A 173 7.60 22.03 -1.83
N GLU A 174 6.48 21.31 -1.78
CA GLU A 174 5.18 21.83 -1.36
C GLU A 174 4.39 20.85 -0.47
N GLY A 175 3.25 21.32 0.04
CA GLY A 175 2.34 20.53 0.85
C GLY A 175 2.82 20.28 2.28
N PHE A 176 2.23 19.26 2.93
CA PHE A 176 2.46 18.98 4.34
C PHE A 176 3.92 18.62 4.66
N TRP A 177 4.54 17.74 3.86
CA TRP A 177 5.91 17.31 4.13
C TRP A 177 6.94 18.42 3.90
N ALA A 178 6.69 19.34 2.97
CA ALA A 178 7.50 20.56 2.82
C ALA A 178 7.37 21.48 4.04
N PHE A 179 6.15 21.67 4.56
CA PHE A 179 5.93 22.41 5.80
C PHE A 179 6.68 21.77 6.97
N VAL A 180 6.59 20.44 7.15
CA VAL A 180 7.31 19.72 8.22
C VAL A 180 8.81 19.88 8.07
N ARG A 181 9.34 19.79 6.83
CA ARG A 181 10.76 20.04 6.53
C ARG A 181 11.23 21.41 7.00
N GLN A 182 10.54 22.46 6.54
CA GLN A 182 10.94 23.85 6.81
C GLN A 182 10.71 24.24 8.27
N ARG A 183 9.64 23.74 8.90
CA ARG A 183 9.24 24.17 10.25
C ARG A 183 9.98 23.44 11.37
N TYR A 184 10.36 22.18 11.14
CA TYR A 184 10.92 21.28 12.14
C TYR A 184 12.25 20.66 11.71
N ASP A 185 12.95 21.30 10.76
CA ASP A 185 14.22 20.85 10.19
C ASP A 185 14.16 19.35 9.80
N ALA A 186 13.09 18.93 9.13
CA ALA A 186 12.82 17.52 8.83
C ALA A 186 13.35 17.10 7.46
N ASP A 187 14.66 17.25 7.22
CA ASP A 187 15.33 16.82 5.98
C ASP A 187 15.18 15.31 5.75
N TYR A 188 15.12 14.55 6.84
CA TYR A 188 14.70 13.16 6.85
C TYR A 188 13.62 12.93 7.89
N VAL A 189 12.65 12.07 7.56
CA VAL A 189 11.70 11.51 8.50
C VAL A 189 12.30 10.23 9.07
N ILE A 190 12.68 10.27 10.34
CA ILE A 190 13.14 9.09 11.08
C ILE A 190 11.94 8.37 11.67
N VAL A 191 11.82 7.07 11.43
CA VAL A 191 10.74 6.26 12.02
C VAL A 191 11.34 5.08 12.78
N GLU A 192 11.00 4.98 14.06
CA GLU A 192 11.37 3.89 14.96
C GLU A 192 10.14 2.99 15.23
N ALA A 193 10.21 1.71 14.91
CA ALA A 193 9.09 0.77 15.00
C ALA A 193 9.22 -0.15 16.22
N LYS A 194 8.32 0.00 17.20
CA LYS A 194 8.32 -0.75 18.46
C LYS A 194 7.17 -1.77 18.55
N ASN A 195 7.50 -3.05 18.37
CA ASN A 195 6.54 -4.15 18.50
C ASN A 195 6.40 -4.66 19.96
N TYR A 196 5.97 -3.81 20.87
CA TYR A 196 5.82 -4.16 22.30
C TYR A 196 4.37 -4.49 22.67
N LYS A 197 4.19 -5.29 23.72
CA LYS A 197 2.85 -5.59 24.29
C LYS A 197 2.32 -4.44 25.14
N SER A 198 3.21 -3.60 25.66
CA SER A 198 2.90 -2.41 26.46
C SER A 198 3.20 -1.14 25.66
N PRO A 199 2.64 0.02 26.08
CA PRO A 199 3.04 1.31 25.55
C PRO A 199 4.56 1.53 25.65
N VAL A 200 5.11 2.35 24.76
CA VAL A 200 6.54 2.70 24.81
C VAL A 200 6.80 3.74 25.89
N GLY A 201 7.92 3.57 26.59
CA GLY A 201 8.39 4.53 27.60
C GLY A 201 9.51 5.43 27.11
N LYS A 202 10.05 6.23 28.03
CA LYS A 202 11.10 7.24 27.77
C LYS A 202 12.28 6.77 26.92
N SER A 203 12.69 5.50 27.04
CA SER A 203 13.87 4.97 26.33
C SER A 203 13.72 5.02 24.82
N SER A 204 12.51 4.80 24.30
CA SER A 204 12.25 4.86 22.85
C SER A 204 12.37 6.29 22.31
N VAL A 205 11.96 7.27 23.12
CA VAL A 205 12.06 8.70 22.79
C VAL A 205 13.51 9.14 22.76
N LEU A 206 14.28 8.78 23.79
CA LEU A 206 15.71 9.10 23.86
C LEU A 206 16.50 8.45 22.72
N GLN A 207 16.14 7.22 22.33
CA GLN A 207 16.75 6.54 21.20
C GLN A 207 16.55 7.34 19.90
N VAL A 208 15.32 7.76 19.60
CA VAL A 208 15.05 8.64 18.45
C VAL A 208 15.77 9.98 18.58
N GLY A 209 15.72 10.60 19.76
CA GLY A 209 16.38 11.88 20.03
C GLY A 209 17.89 11.89 19.80
N ASN A 210 18.57 10.74 19.88
CA ASN A 210 19.98 10.59 19.54
C ASN A 210 20.26 10.65 18.03
N TYR A 211 19.27 10.29 17.21
CA TYR A 211 19.35 10.36 15.75
C TYR A 211 19.10 11.77 15.23
N LEU A 212 18.29 12.54 15.95
CA LEU A 212 17.88 13.89 15.56
C LEU A 212 19.01 14.89 15.81
N LYS A 213 19.53 15.46 14.72
CA LYS A 213 20.66 16.41 14.70
C LYS A 213 20.42 17.44 13.61
N LYS A 214 20.57 18.72 13.95
CA LYS A 214 20.37 19.86 13.05
C LYS A 214 21.23 19.79 11.78
N TYR A 215 22.48 19.39 11.91
CA TYR A 215 23.42 19.21 10.79
C TYR A 215 23.53 17.73 10.36
N GLY A 216 22.42 16.99 10.45
CA GLY A 216 22.38 15.54 10.20
C GLY A 216 21.06 15.13 9.55
N ALA A 217 20.34 14.20 10.18
CA ALA A 217 19.06 13.73 9.66
C ALA A 217 17.89 14.72 9.84
N GLY A 218 18.11 15.82 10.57
CA GLY A 218 17.07 16.75 10.94
C GLY A 218 16.55 16.59 12.38
N LEU A 219 15.50 17.33 12.72
CA LEU A 219 14.97 17.43 14.09
C LEU A 219 13.56 16.84 14.25
N PHE A 220 13.09 16.04 13.28
CA PHE A 220 11.79 15.38 13.31
C PHE A 220 11.89 13.85 13.31
N GLY A 221 11.17 13.21 14.23
CA GLY A 221 11.11 11.76 14.32
C GLY A 221 9.75 11.23 14.73
N LEU A 222 9.46 10.00 14.32
CA LEU A 222 8.26 9.24 14.64
C LEU A 222 8.63 7.99 15.42
N VAL A 223 7.90 7.73 16.50
CA VAL A 223 7.89 6.43 17.18
C VAL A 223 6.56 5.76 16.87
N VAL A 224 6.61 4.66 16.12
CA VAL A 224 5.43 3.88 15.73
C VAL A 224 5.38 2.64 16.62
N SER A 225 4.35 2.49 17.43
CA SER A 225 4.25 1.38 18.40
C SER A 225 2.87 0.73 18.42
N ARG A 226 2.81 -0.53 18.87
CA ARG A 226 1.52 -1.26 18.91
C ARG A 226 0.48 -0.65 19.85
N ARG A 227 0.93 0.04 20.90
CA ARG A 227 0.11 0.46 22.06
C ARG A 227 0.34 1.92 22.45
N GLY A 228 0.80 2.75 21.52
CA GLY A 228 1.10 4.16 21.77
C GLY A 228 2.22 4.35 22.81
N ALA A 229 2.16 5.47 23.51
CA ALA A 229 3.19 5.93 24.44
C ALA A 229 2.64 6.08 25.87
N ASP A 230 3.47 5.79 26.86
CA ASP A 230 3.15 6.07 28.26
C ASP A 230 3.45 7.54 28.63
N ARG A 231 3.05 7.93 29.85
CA ARG A 231 3.28 9.29 30.36
C ARG A 231 4.77 9.68 30.38
N SER A 232 5.67 8.73 30.63
CA SER A 232 7.11 9.02 30.66
C SER A 232 7.64 9.38 29.27
N ALA A 233 7.16 8.69 28.23
CA ALA A 233 7.50 8.99 26.85
C ALA A 233 6.96 10.36 26.42
N LEU A 234 5.70 10.66 26.74
CA LEU A 234 5.08 11.96 26.40
C LEU A 234 5.83 13.13 27.04
N LEU A 235 6.11 13.06 28.35
CA LEU A 235 6.88 14.10 29.06
C LEU A 235 8.30 14.25 28.51
N THR A 236 8.94 13.14 28.15
CA THR A 236 10.29 13.16 27.56
C THR A 236 10.28 13.84 26.19
N ALA A 237 9.26 13.57 25.36
CA ALA A 237 9.13 14.21 24.05
C ALA A 237 8.89 15.73 24.17
N GLN A 238 8.06 16.16 25.13
CA GLN A 238 7.88 17.57 25.45
C GLN A 238 9.20 18.23 25.89
N HIS A 239 9.96 17.57 26.77
CA HIS A 239 11.26 18.08 27.22
C HIS A 239 12.25 18.21 26.07
N LEU A 240 12.38 17.20 25.19
CA LEU A 240 13.24 17.28 24.01
C LEU A 240 12.82 18.40 23.05
N TRP A 241 11.51 18.65 22.91
CA TRP A 241 11.01 19.75 22.11
C TRP A 241 11.39 21.12 22.70
N VAL A 242 11.15 21.33 24.00
CA VAL A 242 11.42 22.61 24.67
C VAL A 242 12.91 22.90 24.77
N ALA A 243 13.73 21.88 25.09
CA ALA A 243 15.17 22.06 25.30
C ALA A 243 15.96 22.10 23.98
N ASP A 244 15.65 21.20 23.04
CA ASP A 244 16.50 20.94 21.88
C ASP A 244 15.80 21.18 20.53
N SER A 245 14.53 21.62 20.52
CA SER A 245 13.70 21.72 19.32
C SER A 245 13.52 20.39 18.56
N LYS A 246 13.75 19.25 19.23
CA LYS A 246 13.58 17.91 18.65
C LYS A 246 12.12 17.49 18.78
N LEU A 247 11.42 17.41 17.65
CA LEU A 247 10.01 17.00 17.62
C LEU A 247 9.93 15.48 17.43
N VAL A 248 9.51 14.77 18.49
CA VAL A 248 9.24 13.33 18.45
C VAL A 248 7.76 13.10 18.61
N MET A 249 7.12 12.54 17.57
CA MET A 249 5.69 12.23 17.57
C MET A 249 5.45 10.73 17.70
N PHE A 250 4.29 10.36 18.24
CA PHE A 250 3.91 8.96 18.43
C PHE A 250 2.74 8.61 17.52
N LEU A 251 2.84 7.45 16.87
CA LEU A 251 1.76 6.82 16.13
C LEU A 251 1.56 5.41 16.66
N ASP A 252 0.32 4.93 16.68
CA ASP A 252 0.02 3.53 16.98
C ASP A 252 -0.73 2.80 15.88
N ASP A 253 -0.99 1.50 16.07
CA ASP A 253 -1.70 0.66 15.10
C ASP A 253 -3.01 1.33 14.62
N ARG A 254 -3.75 2.02 15.51
CA ARG A 254 -5.00 2.69 15.15
C ARG A 254 -4.76 3.89 14.24
N ASP A 255 -3.66 4.60 14.44
CA ASP A 255 -3.27 5.71 13.57
C ASP A 255 -2.89 5.19 12.17
N LEU A 256 -2.15 4.08 12.09
CA LEU A 256 -1.83 3.42 10.81
C LEU A 256 -3.08 2.92 10.10
N GLU A 257 -3.98 2.26 10.83
CA GLU A 257 -5.27 1.79 10.31
C GLU A 257 -6.12 2.96 9.80
N ALA A 258 -6.21 4.05 10.57
CA ALA A 258 -6.93 5.25 10.16
C ALA A 258 -6.34 5.84 8.87
N MET A 259 -5.02 5.93 8.76
CA MET A 259 -4.36 6.44 7.56
C MET A 259 -4.62 5.57 6.32
N LEU A 260 -4.60 4.24 6.46
CA LEU A 260 -4.94 3.31 5.39
C LEU A 260 -6.42 3.43 4.98
N LEU A 261 -7.34 3.54 5.93
CA LEU A 261 -8.76 3.73 5.64
C LEU A 261 -9.06 5.09 4.99
N VAL A 262 -8.38 6.15 5.43
CA VAL A 262 -8.44 7.48 4.79
C VAL A 262 -7.97 7.38 3.35
N ARG A 263 -6.84 6.70 3.09
CA ARG A 263 -6.32 6.50 1.73
C ARG A 263 -7.31 5.72 0.85
N LYS A 264 -7.88 4.63 1.38
CA LYS A 264 -8.86 3.78 0.70
C LYS A 264 -10.09 4.57 0.26
N ASN A 265 -10.47 5.59 1.03
CA ASN A 265 -11.60 6.48 0.75
C ASN A 265 -11.18 7.76 -0.01
N ASN A 266 -10.00 7.77 -0.64
CA ASN A 266 -9.44 8.91 -1.39
C ASN A 266 -9.21 10.19 -0.57
N GLY A 267 -9.10 10.06 0.75
CA GLY A 267 -8.69 11.16 1.64
C GLY A 267 -7.17 11.32 1.71
N ILE A 268 -6.73 12.22 2.59
CA ILE A 268 -5.32 12.63 2.74
C ILE A 268 -4.72 12.03 4.02
N PRO A 269 -3.88 10.97 3.94
CA PRO A 269 -3.45 10.22 5.13
C PRO A 269 -2.58 11.04 6.10
N HIS A 270 -1.75 11.95 5.59
CA HIS A 270 -0.83 12.73 6.42
C HIS A 270 -1.53 13.71 7.37
N GLU A 271 -2.84 13.95 7.19
CA GLU A 271 -3.63 14.74 8.14
C GLU A 271 -3.68 14.12 9.54
N VAL A 272 -3.55 12.80 9.66
CA VAL A 272 -3.41 12.13 10.97
C VAL A 272 -2.14 12.61 11.67
N VAL A 273 -1.01 12.66 10.95
CA VAL A 273 0.26 13.16 11.49
C VAL A 273 0.15 14.65 11.84
N ARG A 274 -0.51 15.45 10.99
CA ARG A 274 -0.76 16.87 11.26
C ARG A 274 -1.53 17.08 12.55
N GLN A 275 -2.63 16.33 12.75
CA GLN A 275 -3.46 16.42 13.95
C GLN A 275 -2.67 16.05 15.20
N LYS A 276 -1.86 14.99 15.16
CA LYS A 276 -0.97 14.62 16.28
C LYS A 276 -0.01 15.75 16.62
N ILE A 277 0.62 16.38 15.62
CA ILE A 277 1.52 17.52 15.84
C ILE A 277 0.75 18.69 16.49
N GLN A 278 -0.46 18.98 16.01
CA GLN A 278 -1.31 20.02 16.57
C GLN A 278 -1.68 19.75 18.03
N GLU A 279 -2.13 18.54 18.35
CA GLU A 279 -2.45 18.11 19.72
C GLU A 279 -1.24 18.26 20.65
N PHE A 280 -0.07 17.79 20.20
CA PHE A 280 1.17 17.94 20.96
C PHE A 280 1.49 19.40 21.25
N ARG A 281 1.35 20.28 20.24
CA ARG A 281 1.65 21.71 20.36
C ARG A 281 0.68 22.45 21.27
N LEU A 282 -0.58 22.04 21.33
CA LEU A 282 -1.61 22.62 22.21
C LEU A 282 -1.53 22.11 23.65
N ALA A 283 -0.87 20.97 23.88
CA ALA A 283 -0.69 20.36 25.19
C ALA A 283 0.59 20.80 25.93
N LEU A 284 1.42 21.66 25.31
CA LEU A 284 2.59 22.31 25.93
C LEU A 284 2.15 23.52 26.75
#